data_AF-A0A432IRX0-F1
#
_entry.id   AF-A0A432IRX0-F1
#
_cell.length_a   1.000
_cell.length_b   1.000
_cell.length_c   1.000
_cell.angle_alpha   90.00
_cell.angle_beta   90.00
_cell.angle_gamma   90.00
#
_symmetry.space_group_name_H-M   'P 1'
#
loop_
_entity.id
_entity.type
_entity.pdbx_description
1 polymer ?
#
loop_
_entity_poly.entity_id
_entity_poly.type
_entity_poly.pdbx_seq_one_letter_code
_entity_poly.pdbx_strand_id
1 'polypeptide(L)'
;MNLKRILPYLIATFSFIVVSLAYFSPVLEGKSLFQSDIAQFRGMSKEIRDFRAQTGEEAYWTDRAFGGMPAYQLSAYYPHDYIKKLDSLLR
;
A
#
# COMPACT_ATOMS: atom_id res chain seq x y z
N MET A 1 33.05 27.87 -11.18
CA MET A 1 31.71 27.92 -10.52
C MET A 1 31.86 28.64 -9.19
N ASN A 2 31.11 29.73 -8.97
CA ASN A 2 31.24 30.53 -7.74
C ASN A 2 30.47 29.88 -6.58
N LEU A 3 31.19 29.23 -5.66
CA LEU A 3 30.61 28.50 -4.52
C LEU A 3 29.74 29.41 -3.63
N LYS A 4 30.07 30.70 -3.54
CA LYS A 4 29.30 31.72 -2.81
C LYS A 4 27.88 31.95 -3.36
N ARG A 5 27.63 31.65 -4.64
CA ARG A 5 26.29 31.76 -5.26
C ARG A 5 25.43 30.52 -5.03
N ILE A 6 26.05 29.36 -4.81
CA ILE A 6 25.35 28.08 -4.56
C ILE A 6 24.97 27.94 -3.09
N LEU A 7 25.79 28.52 -2.20
CA LEU A 7 25.59 28.49 -0.75
C LEU A 7 24.17 28.88 -0.27
N PRO A 8 23.54 29.99 -0.71
CA PRO A 8 22.20 30.34 -0.25
C PRO A 8 21.14 29.29 -0.65
N TYR A 9 21.27 28.66 -1.83
CA TYR A 9 20.34 27.62 -2.26
C TYR A 9 20.49 26.35 -1.42
N LEU A 10 21.73 25.94 -1.12
CA LEU A 10 21.99 24.80 -0.23
C LEU A 10 21.43 25.03 1.17
N ILE A 11 21.62 26.23 1.72
CA ILE A 11 21.06 26.60 3.02
C ILE A 11 19.53 26.55 3.00
N ALA A 12 18.90 27.08 1.94
CA ALA A 12 17.45 27.02 1.79
C ALA A 12 16.94 25.58 1.67
N THR A 13 17.54 24.76 0.80
CA THR A 13 17.16 23.34 0.67
C THR A 13 17.34 22.58 1.99
N PHE A 14 18.45 22.81 2.68
CA PHE A 14 18.71 22.16 3.96
C PHE A 14 17.71 22.59 5.04
N SER A 15 17.36 23.88 5.12
CA SER A 15 16.36 24.35 6.08
C SER A 15 14.99 23.76 5.81
N PHE A 16 14.57 23.64 4.53
CA PHE A 16 13.32 22.95 4.17
C PHE A 16 13.32 21.47 4.57
N ILE A 17 14.44 20.77 4.40
CA ILE A 17 14.57 19.37 4.85
C ILE A 17 14.41 19.27 6.36
N VAL A 18 15.11 20.14 7.11
CA VAL A 18 15.04 20.15 8.59
C VAL A 18 13.62 20.44 9.06
N VAL A 19 12.95 21.45 8.50
CA VAL A 19 11.57 21.80 8.85
C VAL A 19 10.60 20.66 8.53
N SER A 20 10.75 20.03 7.36
CA SER A 20 9.94 18.87 6.96
C SER A 20 10.10 17.71 7.94
N LEU A 21 11.34 17.33 8.27
CA LEU A 21 11.61 16.25 9.22
C LEU A 21 11.16 16.57 10.65
N ALA A 22 11.26 17.83 11.08
CA ALA A 22 10.76 18.26 12.38
C ALA A 22 9.22 18.18 12.45
N TYR A 23 8.52 18.59 11.40
CA TYR A 23 7.05 18.50 11.31
C TYR A 23 6.56 17.04 11.21
N PHE A 24 7.23 16.24 10.37
CA PHE A 24 6.96 14.81 10.19
C PHE A 24 7.82 13.94 11.12
N SER A 25 8.19 14.44 12.31
CA SER A 25 9.01 13.71 13.27
C SER A 25 8.45 12.33 13.66
N PRO A 26 7.12 12.08 13.70
CA PRO A 26 6.60 10.73 13.99
C PRO A 26 7.05 9.67 12.97
N VAL A 27 7.37 10.06 11.74
CA VAL A 27 7.89 9.15 10.71
C VAL A 27 9.26 8.59 11.12
N LEU A 28 10.10 9.40 11.78
CA LEU A 28 11.41 8.96 12.29
C LEU A 28 11.28 8.00 13.48
N GLU A 29 10.17 8.08 14.21
CA GLU A 29 9.82 7.15 15.29
C GLU A 29 9.23 5.83 14.76
N GLY A 30 9.13 5.66 13.43
CA GLY A 30 8.51 4.50 12.79
C GLY A 30 6.98 4.45 12.96
N LYS A 31 6.36 5.53 13.42
CA LYS A 31 4.91 5.60 13.57
C LYS A 31 4.29 5.82 12.20
N SER A 32 3.48 4.85 11.78
CA SER A 32 2.64 4.98 10.59
C SER A 32 1.24 5.45 10.98
N LEU A 33 0.62 6.25 10.12
CA LEU A 33 -0.81 6.54 10.25
C LEU A 33 -1.61 5.23 10.13
N PHE A 34 -2.55 5.02 11.04
CA PHE A 34 -3.46 3.90 10.95
C PHE A 34 -4.38 4.08 9.73
N GLN A 35 -4.25 3.18 8.77
CA GLN A 35 -5.07 3.16 7.56
C GLN A 35 -6.27 2.22 7.79
N SER A 36 -7.41 2.80 8.17
CA SER A 36 -8.66 2.08 8.40
C SER A 36 -9.01 1.18 7.22
N ASP A 37 -8.86 1.69 6.00
CA ASP A 37 -9.25 1.02 4.78
C ASP A 37 -8.41 -0.24 4.54
N ILE A 38 -7.09 -0.18 4.84
CA ILE A 38 -6.21 -1.34 4.77
C ILE A 38 -6.59 -2.37 5.84
N ALA A 39 -6.89 -1.92 7.05
CA ALA A 39 -7.30 -2.82 8.14
C ALA A 39 -8.61 -3.54 7.80
N GLN A 40 -9.61 -2.82 7.28
CA GLN A 40 -10.88 -3.36 6.83
C GLN A 40 -10.70 -4.31 5.64
N PHE A 41 -9.89 -3.93 4.64
CA PHE A 41 -9.58 -4.79 3.50
C PHE A 41 -8.91 -6.10 3.93
N ARG A 42 -7.96 -6.05 4.87
CA ARG A 42 -7.33 -7.25 5.45
C ARG A 42 -8.35 -8.14 6.15
N GLY A 43 -9.35 -7.57 6.82
CA GLY A 43 -10.45 -8.31 7.44
C GLY A 43 -11.32 -9.01 6.40
N MET A 44 -11.79 -8.27 5.39
CA MET A 44 -12.66 -8.78 4.33
C MET A 44 -11.96 -9.86 3.47
N SER A 45 -10.69 -9.67 3.13
CA SER A 45 -9.92 -10.62 2.31
C SER A 45 -9.43 -11.86 3.05
N LYS A 46 -9.52 -11.88 4.40
CA LYS A 46 -8.98 -12.97 5.22
C LYS A 46 -9.61 -14.31 4.86
N GLU A 47 -10.93 -14.35 4.69
CA GLU A 47 -11.65 -15.58 4.34
C GLU A 47 -11.18 -16.15 3.01
N ILE A 48 -11.13 -15.31 1.97
CA ILE A 48 -10.69 -15.71 0.62
C ILE A 48 -9.27 -16.29 0.67
N ARG A 49 -8.37 -15.61 1.37
CA ARG A 49 -6.97 -16.06 1.50
C ARG A 49 -6.85 -17.36 2.29
N ASP A 50 -7.58 -17.48 3.40
CA ASP A 50 -7.53 -18.66 4.25
C ASP A 50 -8.17 -19.87 3.54
N PHE A 51 -9.23 -19.67 2.76
CA PHE A 51 -9.85 -20.70 1.90
C PHE A 51 -8.84 -21.19 0.86
N ARG A 52 -8.22 -20.27 0.12
CA ARG A 52 -7.19 -20.59 -0.87
C ARG A 52 -6.02 -21.37 -0.29
N ALA A 53 -5.55 -20.98 0.90
CA ALA A 53 -4.45 -21.68 1.57
C ALA A 53 -4.81 -23.12 1.95
N GLN A 54 -6.10 -23.42 2.19
CA GLN A 54 -6.57 -24.74 2.62
C GLN A 54 -6.96 -25.65 1.45
N THR A 55 -7.64 -25.12 0.44
CA THR A 55 -8.19 -25.91 -0.68
C THR A 55 -7.30 -25.87 -1.92
N GLY A 56 -6.43 -24.86 -2.03
CA GLY A 56 -5.73 -24.55 -3.27
C GLY A 56 -6.62 -23.88 -4.33
N GLU A 57 -7.88 -23.62 -4.02
CA GLU A 57 -8.86 -23.02 -4.93
C GLU A 57 -9.23 -21.59 -4.53
N GLU A 58 -9.76 -20.83 -5.48
CA GLU A 58 -10.14 -19.44 -5.28
C GLU A 58 -11.59 -19.32 -4.80
N ALA A 59 -11.81 -18.60 -3.69
CA ALA A 59 -13.15 -18.22 -3.26
C ALA A 59 -13.62 -16.98 -4.04
N TYR A 60 -14.64 -17.14 -4.87
CA TYR A 60 -15.23 -16.02 -5.64
C TYR A 60 -16.36 -15.28 -4.91
N TRP A 61 -16.71 -15.74 -3.71
CA TRP A 61 -17.67 -15.12 -2.81
C TRP A 61 -17.09 -15.10 -1.39
N THR A 62 -17.38 -14.05 -0.62
CA THR A 62 -17.01 -13.96 0.79
C THR A 62 -18.19 -13.44 1.61
N ASP A 63 -18.43 -14.08 2.75
CA ASP A 63 -19.50 -13.69 3.68
C ASP A 63 -19.02 -12.63 4.68
N ARG A 64 -17.70 -12.41 4.75
CA ARG A 64 -17.06 -11.48 5.70
C ARG A 64 -17.09 -10.02 5.29
N ALA A 65 -17.68 -9.70 4.15
CA ALA A 65 -17.87 -8.33 3.71
C ALA A 65 -19.36 -8.05 3.49
N PHE A 66 -19.91 -7.14 4.30
CA PHE A 66 -21.31 -6.68 4.23
C PHE A 66 -22.36 -7.80 4.20
N GLY A 67 -22.09 -8.95 4.82
CA GLY A 67 -23.00 -10.11 4.87
C GLY A 67 -22.99 -10.97 3.61
N GLY A 68 -22.03 -10.77 2.71
CA GLY A 68 -21.92 -11.47 1.45
C GLY A 68 -21.57 -10.52 0.31
N MET A 69 -20.44 -10.73 -0.36
CA MET A 69 -20.12 -10.07 -1.62
C MET A 69 -19.25 -10.92 -2.54
N PRO A 70 -19.25 -10.64 -3.86
CA PRO A 70 -18.28 -11.22 -4.78
C PRO A 70 -16.84 -10.78 -4.47
N ALA A 71 -15.89 -11.71 -4.63
CA ALA A 71 -14.50 -11.50 -4.25
C ALA A 71 -13.64 -10.74 -5.28
N TYR A 72 -14.20 -10.34 -6.44
CA TYR A 72 -13.44 -9.68 -7.51
C TYR A 72 -12.85 -8.32 -7.10
N GLN A 73 -13.52 -7.58 -6.20
CA GLN A 73 -12.99 -6.31 -5.65
C GLN A 73 -12.02 -6.54 -4.48
N LEU A 74 -11.86 -7.79 -4.05
CA LEU A 74 -11.03 -8.19 -2.93
C LEU A 74 -9.83 -8.98 -3.46
N SER A 75 -9.40 -9.98 -2.69
CA SER A 75 -8.14 -10.66 -2.94
C SER A 75 -8.24 -11.84 -3.90
N ALA A 76 -9.32 -12.03 -4.66
CA ALA A 76 -9.45 -13.19 -5.57
C ALA A 76 -8.45 -13.14 -6.74
N TYR A 77 -7.90 -14.30 -7.11
CA TYR A 77 -7.13 -14.44 -8.34
C TYR A 77 -7.96 -15.15 -9.40
N TYR A 78 -7.75 -14.76 -10.66
CA TYR A 78 -8.37 -15.41 -11.80
C TYR A 78 -7.27 -16.05 -12.66
N PRO A 79 -7.43 -17.32 -13.09
CA PRO A 79 -6.40 -18.04 -13.84
C PRO A 79 -6.04 -17.38 -15.18
N HIS A 80 -6.99 -16.67 -15.78
CA HIS A 80 -6.88 -16.04 -17.10
C HIS A 80 -6.73 -14.51 -17.06
N ASP A 81 -6.24 -13.95 -15.95
CA ASP A 81 -5.95 -12.51 -15.85
C ASP A 81 -4.59 -12.16 -16.50
N TYR A 82 -4.56 -12.20 -17.84
CA TYR A 82 -3.33 -11.99 -18.63
C TYR A 82 -2.83 -10.55 -18.58
N ILE A 83 -3.74 -9.58 -18.45
CA ILE A 83 -3.38 -8.15 -18.36
C ILE A 83 -2.59 -7.91 -17.07
N LYS A 84 -3.07 -8.44 -15.95
CA LYS A 84 -2.37 -8.33 -14.66
C LYS A 84 -1.02 -9.04 -14.66
N LYS A 85 -0.90 -10.18 -15.34
CA LYS A 85 0.39 -10.87 -15.51
C LYS A 85 1.39 -9.99 -16.28
N LEU A 86 0.95 -9.37 -17.38
CA LEU A 86 1.80 -8.46 -18.16
C LEU A 86 2.23 -7.23 -17.34
N ASP A 87 1.30 -6.61 -16.63
CA ASP A 87 1.58 -5.45 -15.76
C ASP A 87 2.60 -5.80 -14.67
N SER A 88 2.44 -6.97 -14.02
CA SER A 88 3.34 -7.43 -12.96
C SER A 88 4.77 -7.76 -13.44
N LEU A 89 4.98 -7.97 -14.75
CA LEU A 89 6.31 -8.16 -15.32
C LEU A 89 7.02 -6.83 -15.60
N LEU A 90 6.27 -5.73 -15.77
CA LEU A 90 6.81 -4.41 -16.09
C LEU A 90 7.12 -3.57 -14.84
N ARG A 91 6.53 -3.89 -13.69
CA ARG A 91 6.67 -3.18 -12.41
C ARG A 91 7.59 -3.90 -11.44
#